data_AF-A0A349QW69-F1
#
_entry.id   AF-A0A349QW69-F1
#
_cell.length_a   1.000
_cell.length_b   1.000
_cell.length_c   1.000
_cell.angle_alpha   90.00
_cell.angle_beta   90.00
_cell.angle_gamma   90.00
#
_symmetry.space_group_name_H-M   'P 1'
#
loop_
_entity.id
_entity.type
_entity.pdbx_description
1 polymer ?
#
loop_
_entity_poly.entity_id
_entity_poly.type
_entity_poly.pdbx_seq_one_letter_code
_entity_poly.pdbx_strand_id
1 'polypeptide(L)'
;MKRYVMALDLVDDPQLIKEYEDYHREVWPEIKRSILDAGILQMEIYRFENRLFMNMEVGEDFSFEKKSAMDAANEKVQEWEQ
;
A
#
# COMPACT_ATOMS: atom_id res chain seq x y z
N MET A 1 10.60 -6.39 15.45
CA MET A 1 10.38 -6.10 14.01
C MET A 1 9.77 -7.32 13.33
N LYS A 2 8.70 -7.13 12.56
CA LYS A 2 8.02 -8.21 11.80
C LYS A 2 7.99 -7.84 10.33
N ARG A 3 8.01 -8.86 9.46
CA ARG A 3 7.87 -8.69 8.02
C ARG A 3 6.59 -9.40 7.56
N TYR A 4 5.77 -8.70 6.79
CA TYR A 4 4.62 -9.27 6.12
C TYR A 4 4.84 -9.23 4.61
N VAL A 5 4.43 -10.30 3.95
CA VAL A 5 4.46 -10.42 2.49
C VAL A 5 3.05 -10.72 2.03
N MET A 6 2.52 -9.85 1.17
CA MET A 6 1.16 -9.95 0.64
C MET A 6 1.24 -10.03 -0.88
N ALA A 7 0.28 -10.72 -1.48
CA ALA A 7 0.18 -10.83 -2.93
C ALA A 7 -1.26 -10.63 -3.38
N LEU A 8 -1.43 -9.98 -4.53
CA LEU A 8 -2.70 -9.87 -5.24
C LEU A 8 -2.44 -9.81 -6.74
N ASP A 9 -3.46 -10.09 -7.53
CA ASP A 9 -3.40 -10.00 -8.99
C ASP A 9 -4.20 -8.79 -9.45
N LEU A 10 -3.57 -7.95 -10.28
CA LEU A 10 -4.26 -6.93 -11.06
C LEU A 10 -5.11 -7.62 -12.14
N VAL A 11 -6.12 -6.89 -12.61
CA VAL A 11 -6.80 -7.25 -13.87
C VAL A 11 -5.74 -7.29 -14.97
N ASP A 12 -5.70 -8.37 -15.73
CA ASP A 12 -4.73 -8.59 -16.81
C ASP A 12 -5.11 -7.75 -18.05
N ASP A 13 -5.01 -6.44 -17.89
CA ASP A 13 -5.24 -5.43 -18.91
C ASP A 13 -4.03 -4.46 -18.93
N PRO A 14 -3.31 -4.33 -20.06
CA PRO A 14 -2.12 -3.50 -20.13
C PRO A 14 -2.35 -2.02 -19.81
N GLN A 15 -3.54 -1.48 -20.10
CA GLN A 15 -3.87 -0.10 -19.78
C GLN A 15 -4.06 0.09 -18.28
N LEU A 16 -4.83 -0.79 -17.63
CA LEU A 16 -5.04 -0.73 -16.18
C LEU A 16 -3.73 -0.94 -15.40
N ILE A 17 -2.86 -1.85 -15.87
CA ILE A 17 -1.54 -2.05 -15.28
C ILE A 17 -0.69 -0.78 -15.39
N LYS A 18 -0.71 -0.11 -16.56
CA LYS A 18 0.02 1.14 -16.75
C LYS A 18 -0.50 2.25 -15.84
N GLU A 19 -1.81 2.40 -15.72
CA GLU A 19 -2.43 3.39 -14.84
C GLU A 19 -2.01 3.14 -13.39
N TYR A 20 -2.04 1.89 -12.92
CA TYR A 20 -1.55 1.50 -11.60
C TYR A 20 -0.09 1.91 -11.37
N GLU A 21 0.80 1.64 -12.33
CA GLU A 21 2.21 2.01 -12.25
C GLU A 21 2.42 3.53 -12.20
N ASP A 22 1.66 4.29 -12.99
CA ASP A 22 1.74 5.75 -13.04
C ASP A 22 1.28 6.36 -11.70
N TYR A 23 0.18 5.87 -11.12
CA TYR A 23 -0.26 6.27 -9.78
C TYR A 23 0.82 5.97 -8.71
N HIS A 24 1.46 4.80 -8.77
CA HIS A 24 2.45 4.40 -7.77
C HIS A 24 3.84 5.03 -7.97
N ARG A 25 4.09 5.69 -9.10
CA ARG A 25 5.34 6.43 -9.36
C ARG A 25 5.48 7.65 -8.45
N GLU A 26 4.38 8.33 -8.17
CA GLU A 26 4.33 9.52 -7.34
C GLU A 26 3.18 9.46 -6.32
N VAL A 27 3.29 8.51 -5.38
CA VAL A 27 2.33 8.37 -4.28
C VAL A 27 2.26 9.67 -3.46
N TRP A 28 1.03 10.10 -3.17
CA TRP A 28 0.75 11.33 -2.44
C TRP A 28 1.45 11.39 -1.07
N PRO A 29 1.96 12.56 -0.65
CA PRO A 29 2.63 12.72 0.65
C PRO A 29 1.78 12.26 1.86
N GLU A 30 0.47 12.45 1.79
CA GLU A 30 -0.49 12.08 2.84
C GLU A 30 -0.60 10.57 3.01
N ILE A 31 -0.54 9.82 1.90
CA ILE A 31 -0.56 8.35 1.91
C ILE A 31 0.74 7.82 2.48
N LYS A 32 1.89 8.38 2.07
CA LYS A 32 3.19 8.05 2.65
C LYS A 32 3.21 8.29 4.16
N ARG A 33 2.65 9.42 4.62
CA ARG A 33 2.55 9.73 6.04
C ARG A 33 1.64 8.75 6.78
N SER A 34 0.46 8.45 6.24
CA SER A 34 -0.46 7.46 6.84
C SER A 34 0.20 6.09 7.04
N ILE A 35 1.00 5.64 6.07
CA ILE A 35 1.77 4.38 6.14
C ILE A 35 2.76 4.43 7.31
N LEU A 36 3.56 5.51 7.41
CA LEU A 36 4.56 5.67 8.47
C LEU A 36 3.92 5.80 9.86
N ASP A 37 2.86 6.61 9.98
CA ASP A 37 2.14 6.86 11.24
C ASP A 37 1.49 5.58 11.79
N ALA A 38 1.12 4.64 10.92
CA ALA A 38 0.62 3.35 11.33
C ALA A 38 1.70 2.38 11.85
N GLY A 39 2.98 2.75 11.75
CA GLY A 39 4.11 1.93 12.19
C GLY A 39 4.69 1.02 11.12
N ILE A 40 4.39 1.28 9.84
CA ILE A 40 5.06 0.61 8.71
C ILE A 40 6.34 1.37 8.41
N LEU A 41 7.49 0.71 8.56
CA LEU A 41 8.81 1.31 8.47
C LEU A 41 9.35 1.30 7.04
N GLN A 42 9.02 0.25 6.29
CA GLN A 42 9.38 0.09 4.88
C GLN A 42 8.23 -0.62 4.17
N MET A 43 7.91 -0.18 2.95
CA MET A 43 6.93 -0.82 2.08
C MET A 43 7.42 -0.76 0.64
N GLU A 44 7.44 -1.92 0.00
CA GLU A 44 7.84 -2.09 -1.39
C GLU A 44 6.79 -2.92 -2.11
N ILE A 45 6.51 -2.55 -3.36
CA ILE A 45 5.65 -3.35 -4.24
C ILE A 45 6.48 -3.77 -5.45
N TYR A 46 6.53 -5.07 -5.69
CA TYR A 46 7.13 -5.69 -6.87
C TYR A 46 6.01 -6.19 -7.78
N ARG A 47 6.17 -6.03 -9.10
CA ARG A 47 5.23 -6.56 -10.09
C ARG A 47 5.93 -7.57 -11.00
N PHE A 48 5.29 -8.70 -11.24
CA PHE A 48 5.65 -9.66 -12.29
C PHE A 48 4.37 -10.03 -13.06
N GLU A 49 4.32 -9.73 -14.35
CA GLU A 49 3.09 -9.78 -15.15
C GLU A 49 1.96 -9.03 -14.43
N ASN A 50 0.76 -9.59 -14.28
CA ASN A 50 -0.32 -8.95 -13.54
C ASN A 50 -0.26 -9.17 -12.01
N ARG A 51 0.73 -9.90 -11.48
CA ARG A 51 0.86 -10.17 -10.04
C ARG A 51 1.66 -9.10 -9.32
N LEU A 52 1.13 -8.61 -8.21
CA LEU A 52 1.81 -7.73 -7.26
C LEU A 52 2.24 -8.51 -6.02
N PHE A 53 3.42 -8.17 -5.51
CA PHE A 53 3.95 -8.60 -4.22
C PHE A 53 4.31 -7.38 -3.39
N MET A 54 3.61 -7.19 -2.27
CA MET A 54 3.95 -6.18 -1.29
C MET A 54 4.82 -6.79 -0.20
N ASN A 55 5.99 -6.22 0.02
CA ASN A 55 6.86 -6.52 1.16
C ASN A 55 6.82 -5.34 2.13
N MET A 56 6.41 -5.59 3.37
CA MET A 56 6.34 -4.56 4.40
C MET A 56 7.08 -4.96 5.66
N GLU A 57 7.83 -4.02 6.20
CA GLU A 57 8.50 -4.14 7.49
C GLU A 57 7.82 -3.22 8.50
N VAL A 58 7.53 -3.75 9.68
CA VAL A 58 6.76 -3.01 10.68
C VAL A 58 7.42 -2.99 12.06
N GLY A 59 7.09 -1.92 12.79
CA GLY A 59 7.40 -1.77 14.21
C GLY A 59 6.61 -2.73 15.10
N GLU A 60 6.92 -2.72 16.40
CA GLU A 60 6.31 -3.64 17.37
C GLU A 60 4.83 -3.34 17.63
N ASP A 61 4.43 -2.06 17.52
CA ASP A 61 3.08 -1.58 17.78
C ASP A 61 2.15 -1.63 16.55
N PHE A 62 2.62 -2.20 15.43
CA PHE A 62 1.79 -2.35 14.23
C PHE A 62 0.79 -3.50 14.41
N SER A 63 -0.46 -3.23 14.03
CA SER A 63 -1.46 -4.26 13.74
C SER A 63 -2.31 -3.87 12.53
N PHE A 64 -2.80 -4.87 11.79
CA PHE A 64 -3.66 -4.63 10.63
C PHE A 64 -4.99 -3.99 11.05
N GLU A 65 -5.53 -4.37 12.22
CA GLU A 65 -6.76 -3.80 12.77
C GLU A 65 -6.61 -2.31 13.03
N LYS A 66 -5.47 -1.89 13.61
CA LYS A 66 -5.17 -0.47 13.84
C LYS A 66 -5.00 0.28 12.53
N LYS A 67 -4.24 -0.27 11.57
CA LYS A 67 -4.06 0.34 10.24
C LYS A 67 -5.40 0.55 9.55
N SER A 68 -6.25 -0.48 9.52
CA SER A 68 -7.56 -0.43 8.89
C SER A 68 -8.48 0.63 9.53
N ALA A 69 -8.49 0.73 10.86
CA ALA A 69 -9.26 1.77 11.56
C ALA A 69 -8.74 3.19 11.27
N MET A 70 -7.42 3.37 11.17
CA MET A 70 -6.80 4.65 10.79
C MET A 70 -7.15 5.05 9.35
N ASP A 71 -7.11 4.10 8.41
CA ASP A 71 -7.44 4.34 7.01
C ASP A 71 -8.90 4.73 6.80
N ALA A 72 -9.81 4.04 7.48
CA ALA A 72 -11.24 4.34 7.43
C ALA A 72 -11.58 5.74 7.98
N ALA A 73 -10.75 6.27 8.87
CA ALA A 73 -10.89 7.60 9.45
C ALA A 73 -10.14 8.71 8.70
N ASN A 74 -9.37 8.37 7.65
CA ASN A 74 -8.52 9.31 6.92
C ASN A 74 -9.10 9.60 5.51
N GLU A 75 -9.69 10.78 5.35
CA GLU A 75 -10.31 11.22 4.09
C GLU A 75 -9.35 11.12 2.88
N LYS A 76 -8.05 11.36 3.08
CA LYS A 76 -7.08 11.28 1.98
C LYS A 76 -6.75 9.85 1.57
N VAL A 77 -6.77 8.91 2.52
CA VAL A 77 -6.67 7.48 2.20
C VAL A 77 -7.92 7.03 1.46
N GLN A 78 -9.10 7.44 1.93
CA GLN A 78 -10.36 7.11 1.26
C GLN A 78 -10.42 7.67 -0.17
N GLU A 79 -9.94 8.89 -0.40
CA GLU A 79 -9.85 9.51 -1.73
C GLU A 79 -8.87 8.77 -2.65
N TRP A 80 -7.76 8.26 -2.11
CA TRP A 80 -6.77 7.49 -2.87
C TRP A 80 -7.26 6.10 -3.28
N GLU A 81 -8.19 5.51 -2.52
CA GLU A 81 -8.72 4.16 -2.77
C GLU A 81 -9.91 4.11 -3.76
N GLN A 82 -10.38 5.26 -4.26
CA GLN A 82 -11.45 5.34 -5.27
C GLN A 82 -10.91 5.20 -6.69
#